data_AF-A0A930DNV4-F1
#
_entry.id   AF-A0A930DNV4-F1
#
_cell.length_a   1.000
_cell.length_b   1.000
_cell.length_c   1.000
_cell.angle_alpha   90.00
_cell.angle_beta   90.00
_cell.angle_gamma   90.00
#
_symmetry.space_group_name_H-M   'P 1'
#
loop_
_entity.id
_entity.type
_entity.pdbx_description
1 polymer ?
#
loop_
_entity_poly.entity_id
_entity_poly.type
_entity_poly.pdbx_seq_one_letter_code
_entity_poly.pdbx_strand_id
1 'polypeptide(L)'
;KYTLSKTSPYKLFDKQYFADKKGTESTLNAALALTQAGGVKIGENEVVLETKDGESQSYLFTVEALTPHAFEEADQQSRGEVEISFTGKAADINAYLKREQLTVTVNGKKLELQRYRDHLQSAPASGAIEYSYVDKRNHFFIGKDALQAGENTVTISSPDYKEQSFSFTYEK
;
A
#
# COMPACT_ATOMS: atom_id res chain seq x y z
N LYS A 1 11.15 -27.58 -12.50
CA LYS A 1 10.13 -26.52 -12.75
C LYS A 1 9.93 -25.75 -11.45
N TYR A 2 10.49 -24.54 -11.34
CA TYR A 2 10.20 -23.66 -10.21
C TYR A 2 8.93 -22.88 -10.53
N THR A 3 7.90 -23.08 -9.70
CA THR A 3 6.63 -22.36 -9.75
C THR A 3 6.79 -21.15 -8.84
N LEU A 4 6.66 -19.93 -9.38
CA LEU A 4 6.53 -18.73 -8.54
C LEU A 4 5.28 -18.91 -7.68
N SER A 5 5.46 -19.28 -6.42
CA SER A 5 4.36 -19.47 -5.48
C SER A 5 3.81 -18.11 -5.07
N LYS A 6 2.67 -17.74 -5.67
CA LYS A 6 1.48 -17.11 -5.07
C LYS A 6 1.59 -15.85 -4.17
N THR A 7 2.74 -15.23 -3.92
CA THR A 7 2.81 -14.09 -2.97
C THR A 7 3.66 -12.89 -3.43
N SER A 8 3.83 -12.70 -4.74
CA SER A 8 4.41 -11.44 -5.26
C SER A 8 3.30 -10.63 -5.93
N PRO A 9 3.01 -9.38 -5.50
CA PRO A 9 2.03 -8.51 -6.15
C PRO A 9 2.53 -7.99 -7.52
N TYR A 10 3.77 -8.32 -7.90
CA TYR A 10 4.39 -7.87 -9.14
C TYR A 10 4.12 -8.88 -10.27
N LYS A 11 3.42 -8.42 -11.31
CA LYS A 11 3.22 -9.16 -12.56
C LYS A 11 4.49 -9.01 -13.40
N LEU A 12 5.49 -9.85 -13.16
CA LEU A 12 6.63 -9.99 -14.06
C LEU A 12 6.09 -10.56 -15.39
N PHE A 13 6.12 -9.76 -16.45
CA PHE A 13 5.82 -10.21 -17.81
C PHE A 13 6.91 -11.20 -18.23
N ASP A 14 6.58 -12.48 -18.09
CA ASP A 14 7.33 -13.67 -18.47
C ASP A 14 8.76 -13.81 -17.94
N LYS A 15 9.16 -15.07 -17.76
CA LYS A 15 10.56 -15.41 -17.54
C LYS A 15 11.33 -15.03 -18.81
N GLN A 16 12.02 -13.88 -18.83
CA GLN A 16 13.01 -13.65 -19.88
C GLN A 16 14.17 -14.62 -19.64
N TYR A 17 14.31 -15.56 -20.57
CA TYR A 17 15.44 -16.48 -20.63
C TYR A 17 16.63 -15.71 -21.21
N PHE A 18 17.69 -15.54 -20.42
CA PHE A 18 18.95 -15.02 -20.91
C PHE A 18 19.84 -16.20 -21.31
N ALA A 19 20.09 -16.34 -22.60
CA ALA A 19 21.02 -17.35 -23.10
C ALA A 19 22.45 -16.87 -22.84
N ASP A 20 23.14 -17.54 -21.93
CA ASP A 20 24.60 -17.49 -21.81
C ASP A 20 25.20 -18.08 -23.10
N LYS A 21 26.16 -17.37 -23.73
CA LYS A 21 26.86 -17.82 -24.94
C LYS A 21 27.61 -19.14 -24.75
N LYS A 22 27.71 -19.68 -23.53
CA LYS A 22 28.16 -21.05 -23.27
C LYS A 22 27.01 -21.99 -22.91
N GLY A 23 26.11 -22.26 -23.84
CA GLY A 23 25.38 -23.55 -23.97
C GLY A 23 24.58 -24.10 -22.79
N THR A 24 24.47 -23.38 -21.68
CA THR A 24 23.66 -23.74 -20.51
C THR A 24 22.81 -22.53 -20.19
N GLU A 25 21.50 -22.69 -20.29
CA GLU A 25 20.50 -21.69 -19.90
C GLU A 25 20.67 -21.35 -18.41
N SER A 26 21.54 -20.38 -18.11
CA SER A 26 21.67 -19.83 -16.77
C SER A 26 20.42 -18.99 -16.50
N THR A 27 19.42 -19.60 -15.86
CA THR A 27 18.25 -18.88 -15.32
C THR A 27 18.70 -17.88 -14.26
N LEU A 28 19.06 -16.67 -14.67
CA LEU A 28 19.09 -15.55 -13.76
C LEU A 28 17.63 -15.19 -13.49
N ASN A 29 17.08 -15.67 -12.38
CA ASN A 29 15.75 -15.28 -11.94
C ASN A 29 15.73 -13.74 -11.86
N ALA A 30 14.97 -13.07 -12.72
CA ALA A 30 14.73 -11.62 -12.61
C ALA A 30 14.25 -11.25 -11.20
N ALA A 31 13.56 -12.16 -10.51
CA ALA A 31 13.19 -12.06 -9.10
C ALA A 31 14.39 -11.90 -8.14
N LEU A 32 15.58 -12.46 -8.46
CA LEU A 32 16.80 -12.35 -7.66
C LEU A 32 17.51 -10.99 -7.86
N ALA A 33 17.51 -10.46 -9.09
CA ALA A 33 18.03 -9.13 -9.38
C ALA A 33 17.19 -8.03 -8.69
N LEU A 34 15.87 -8.24 -8.61
CA LEU A 34 14.93 -7.33 -7.93
C LEU A 34 15.00 -7.40 -6.40
N THR A 35 15.61 -8.44 -5.81
CA THR A 35 15.76 -8.59 -4.36
C THR A 35 17.12 -8.18 -3.82
N GLN A 36 18.15 -8.03 -4.67
CA GLN A 36 19.51 -7.64 -4.23
C GLN A 36 19.83 -6.14 -4.37
N ALA A 37 19.12 -5.38 -5.22
CA ALA A 37 19.24 -3.92 -5.30
C ALA A 37 18.07 -3.25 -4.57
N GLY A 38 18.31 -2.71 -3.37
CA GLY A 38 17.30 -2.16 -2.48
C GLY A 38 16.35 -1.10 -3.08
N GLY A 39 15.20 -1.55 -3.59
CA GLY A 39 13.98 -0.74 -3.70
C GLY A 39 13.54 -0.47 -5.13
N VAL A 40 12.80 -1.42 -5.71
CA VAL A 40 11.91 -1.18 -6.85
C VAL A 40 10.94 -0.05 -6.48
N LYS A 41 10.84 0.98 -7.31
CA LYS A 41 9.92 2.13 -7.12
C LYS A 41 8.83 2.14 -8.17
N ILE A 42 7.70 2.76 -7.87
CA ILE A 42 6.71 3.08 -8.91
C ILE A 42 7.36 3.97 -9.96
N GLY A 43 7.08 3.68 -11.24
CA GLY A 43 7.67 4.35 -12.39
C GLY A 43 8.76 3.52 -13.05
N GLU A 44 9.63 4.19 -13.81
CA GLU A 44 10.72 3.55 -14.54
C GLU A 44 11.84 3.13 -13.58
N ASN A 45 12.32 1.90 -13.76
CA ASN A 45 13.43 1.33 -13.02
C ASN A 45 14.45 0.77 -14.03
N GLU A 46 15.73 0.90 -13.69
CA GLU A 46 16.83 0.31 -14.44
C GLU A 46 17.54 -0.73 -13.58
N VAL A 47 17.79 -1.90 -14.14
CA VAL A 47 18.67 -2.92 -13.56
C VAL A 47 19.82 -3.17 -14.52
N VAL A 48 21.05 -3.06 -14.00
CA VAL A 48 22.27 -3.42 -14.71
C VAL A 48 22.66 -4.84 -14.29
N LEU A 49 22.76 -5.73 -15.26
CA LEU A 49 23.26 -7.08 -15.06
C LEU A 49 24.67 -7.17 -15.61
N GLU A 50 25.63 -7.43 -14.73
CA GLU A 50 27.03 -7.69 -15.10
C GLU A 50 27.29 -9.20 -15.08
N THR A 51 27.86 -9.71 -16.17
CA THR A 51 28.34 -11.08 -16.27
C THR A 51 29.69 -11.20 -15.56
N LYS A 52 30.06 -12.42 -15.16
CA LYS A 52 31.36 -12.67 -14.49
C LYS A 52 32.58 -12.28 -15.34
N ASP A 53 32.40 -12.18 -16.65
CA ASP A 53 33.44 -11.82 -17.60
C ASP A 53 33.51 -10.30 -17.84
N GLY A 54 32.71 -9.50 -17.13
CA GLY A 54 32.72 -8.03 -17.18
C GLY A 54 31.85 -7.41 -18.27
N GLU A 55 31.07 -8.21 -19.02
CA GLU A 55 30.03 -7.67 -19.92
C GLU A 55 28.81 -7.25 -19.11
N SER A 56 28.34 -6.02 -19.30
CA SER A 56 27.16 -5.46 -18.62
C SER A 56 26.04 -5.12 -19.59
N GLN A 57 24.80 -5.43 -19.21
CA GLN A 57 23.58 -5.10 -19.96
C GLN A 57 22.56 -4.43 -19.05
N SER A 58 22.02 -3.29 -19.48
CA SER A 58 20.93 -2.58 -18.80
C SER A 58 19.55 -3.06 -19.26
N TYR A 59 18.62 -3.16 -18.31
CA TYR A 59 17.21 -3.47 -18.53
C TYR A 59 16.33 -2.41 -17.89
N LEU A 60 15.47 -1.79 -18.71
CA LEU A 60 14.46 -0.85 -18.26
C LEU A 60 13.11 -1.55 -18.12
N PHE A 61 12.42 -1.28 -17.03
CA PHE A 61 11.06 -1.74 -16.81
C PHE A 61 10.26 -0.71 -16.00
N THR A 62 8.95 -0.68 -16.21
CA THR A 62 8.04 0.24 -15.51
C THR A 62 7.21 -0.53 -14.50
N VAL A 63 7.10 0.00 -13.29
CA VAL A 63 6.23 -0.54 -12.24
C VAL A 63 5.06 0.41 -12.04
N GLU A 64 3.85 -0.11 -12.17
CA GLU A 64 2.63 0.65 -11.95
C GLU A 64 2.18 0.58 -10.49
N ALA A 65 1.57 1.67 -10.02
CA ALA A 65 0.93 1.73 -8.72
C ALA A 65 -0.26 0.77 -8.64
N LEU A 66 -0.41 0.08 -7.50
CA LEU A 66 -1.55 -0.79 -7.24
C LEU A 66 -2.85 0.00 -7.15
N THR A 67 -3.97 -0.66 -7.48
CA THR A 67 -5.29 -0.06 -7.32
C THR A 67 -5.70 -0.16 -5.84
N PRO A 68 -6.06 0.96 -5.17
CA PRO A 68 -6.50 0.94 -3.78
C PRO A 68 -7.88 0.27 -3.64
N HIS A 69 -8.20 -0.16 -2.41
CA HIS A 69 -9.55 -0.65 -2.10
C HIS A 69 -10.57 0.48 -2.17
N ALA A 70 -11.74 0.25 -2.79
CA ALA A 70 -12.75 1.31 -2.89
C ALA A 70 -13.35 1.61 -1.50
N PHE A 71 -13.53 2.91 -1.21
CA PHE A 71 -14.33 3.38 -0.08
C PHE A 71 -15.75 2.82 -0.18
N GLU A 72 -16.25 2.28 0.93
CA GLU A 72 -17.58 1.71 1.02
C GLU A 72 -18.52 2.66 1.76
N GLU A 73 -18.18 3.03 2.99
CA GLU A 73 -18.98 3.90 3.84
C GLU A 73 -18.17 4.49 5.00
N ALA A 74 -18.75 5.51 5.64
CA ALA A 74 -18.22 6.14 6.83
C ALA A 74 -19.31 6.10 7.93
N ASP A 75 -19.02 5.46 9.06
CA ASP A 75 -19.98 5.26 10.15
C ASP A 75 -19.59 6.06 11.40
N GLN A 76 -20.50 6.93 11.86
CA GLN A 76 -20.27 7.77 13.01
C GLN A 76 -20.57 7.02 14.30
N GLN A 77 -19.53 6.86 15.11
CA GLN A 77 -19.56 6.17 16.38
C GLN A 77 -20.15 7.06 17.48
N SER A 78 -20.65 6.44 18.55
CA SER A 78 -21.28 7.14 19.68
C SER A 78 -20.39 8.18 20.38
N ARG A 79 -19.06 8.04 20.27
CA ARG A 79 -18.07 8.98 20.82
C ARG A 79 -17.67 10.08 19.81
N GLY A 80 -18.31 10.13 18.64
CA GLY A 80 -18.05 11.09 17.56
C GLY A 80 -16.89 10.72 16.64
N GLU A 81 -16.17 9.62 16.91
CA GLU A 81 -15.21 9.12 15.92
C GLU A 81 -15.95 8.59 14.69
N VAL A 82 -15.31 8.60 13.53
CA VAL A 82 -15.87 8.00 12.31
C VAL A 82 -15.03 6.81 11.91
N GLU A 83 -15.67 5.66 11.73
CA GLU A 83 -15.06 4.48 11.14
C GLU A 83 -15.17 4.55 9.61
N ILE A 84 -14.08 4.26 8.91
CA ILE A 84 -13.99 4.26 7.45
C ILE A 84 -13.88 2.82 6.95
N SER A 85 -14.87 2.41 6.18
CA SER A 85 -14.97 1.07 5.61
C SER A 85 -14.46 1.03 4.17
N PHE A 86 -13.87 -0.10 3.81
CA PHE A 86 -13.34 -0.38 2.47
C PHE A 86 -13.84 -1.73 1.97
N THR A 87 -14.17 -1.77 0.68
CA THR A 87 -14.57 -2.98 -0.02
C THR A 87 -13.41 -3.97 -0.16
N GLY A 88 -13.69 -5.27 -0.06
CA GLY A 88 -12.72 -6.33 -0.35
C GLY A 88 -12.51 -7.34 0.78
N LYS A 89 -11.48 -8.19 0.62
CA LYS A 89 -11.13 -9.22 1.60
C LYS A 89 -10.19 -8.65 2.66
N ALA A 90 -10.26 -9.21 3.87
CA ALA A 90 -9.45 -8.75 5.00
C ALA A 90 -7.94 -8.75 4.70
N ALA A 91 -7.41 -9.77 4.02
CA ALA A 91 -6.00 -9.84 3.67
C ALA A 91 -5.54 -8.66 2.78
N ASP A 92 -6.38 -8.25 1.84
CA ASP A 92 -6.07 -7.19 0.90
C ASP A 92 -6.19 -5.81 1.59
N ILE A 93 -7.23 -5.62 2.41
CA ILE A 93 -7.41 -4.42 3.25
C ILE A 93 -6.25 -4.26 4.24
N ASN A 94 -5.79 -5.35 4.86
CA ASN A 94 -4.65 -5.31 5.79
C ASN A 94 -3.35 -4.95 5.07
N ALA A 95 -3.20 -5.36 3.80
CA ALA A 95 -2.05 -5.00 3.00
C ALA A 95 -2.06 -3.51 2.63
N TYR A 96 -3.24 -2.95 2.38
CA TYR A 96 -3.45 -1.55 2.03
C TYR A 96 -3.35 -0.61 3.25
N LEU A 97 -4.06 -0.92 4.34
CA LEU A 97 -4.11 -0.12 5.57
C LEU A 97 -2.90 -0.40 6.48
N LYS A 98 -1.70 -0.08 6.01
CA LYS A 98 -0.46 -0.16 6.79
C LYS A 98 -0.06 1.21 7.33
N ARG A 99 -0.38 1.44 8.60
CA ARG A 99 -0.15 2.70 9.31
C ARG A 99 1.23 3.32 9.09
N GLU A 100 2.29 2.49 9.08
CA GLU A 100 3.68 2.95 8.95
C GLU A 100 4.04 3.48 7.56
N GLN A 101 3.20 3.20 6.55
CA GLN A 101 3.44 3.54 5.14
C GLN A 101 2.42 4.53 4.58
N LEU A 102 1.32 4.77 5.30
CA LEU A 102 0.25 5.66 4.84
C LEU A 102 0.48 7.10 5.28
N THR A 103 0.24 8.01 4.35
CA THR A 103 -0.03 9.41 4.66
C THR A 103 -1.52 9.65 4.46
N VAL A 104 -2.20 10.09 5.51
CA VAL A 104 -3.63 10.43 5.46
C VAL A 104 -3.81 11.91 5.72
N THR A 105 -4.70 12.54 4.95
CA THR A 105 -5.14 13.91 5.21
C THR A 105 -6.66 13.96 5.30
N VAL A 106 -7.16 14.86 6.16
CA VAL A 106 -8.58 15.20 6.27
C VAL A 106 -8.70 16.69 6.01
N ASN A 107 -9.46 17.08 4.99
CA ASN A 107 -9.59 18.46 4.52
C ASN A 107 -8.22 19.13 4.27
N GLY A 108 -7.30 18.36 3.68
CA GLY A 108 -5.93 18.79 3.38
C GLY A 108 -4.98 18.86 4.59
N LYS A 109 -5.45 18.59 5.81
CA LYS A 109 -4.60 18.54 7.01
C LYS A 109 -4.11 17.14 7.26
N LYS A 110 -2.79 16.97 7.41
CA LYS A 110 -2.20 15.68 7.73
C LYS A 110 -2.70 15.15 9.07
N LEU A 111 -3.11 13.90 9.07
CA LEU A 111 -3.60 13.18 10.23
C LEU A 111 -2.46 12.36 10.84
N GLU A 112 -2.19 12.56 12.14
CA GLU A 112 -1.32 11.66 12.88
C GLU A 112 -2.04 10.33 13.11
N LEU A 113 -1.38 9.19 12.86
CA LEU A 113 -2.00 7.86 12.92
C LEU A 113 -1.55 7.07 14.16
N GLN A 114 -2.51 6.82 15.05
CA GLN A 114 -2.40 6.01 16.24
C GLN A 114 -2.53 4.52 15.93
N ARG A 115 -2.06 3.69 16.86
CA ARG A 115 -2.15 2.22 16.76
C ARG A 115 -3.51 1.66 17.21
N TYR A 116 -4.15 2.31 18.18
CA TYR A 116 -5.37 1.83 18.81
C TYR A 116 -6.43 2.92 18.79
N ARG A 117 -7.68 2.55 18.54
CA ARG A 117 -8.83 3.46 18.54
C ARG A 117 -8.96 4.22 19.87
N ASP A 118 -8.65 3.56 21.00
CA ASP A 118 -8.79 4.19 22.32
C ASP A 118 -7.87 5.40 22.54
N HIS A 119 -6.76 5.50 21.80
CA HIS A 119 -5.89 6.68 21.87
C HIS A 119 -6.56 7.95 21.36
N LEU A 120 -7.65 7.83 20.58
CA LEU A 120 -8.44 8.97 20.12
C LEU A 120 -9.16 9.70 21.27
N GLN A 121 -9.29 9.10 22.46
CA GLN A 121 -9.76 9.82 23.66
C GLN A 121 -8.80 10.95 24.04
N SER A 122 -7.50 10.66 24.03
CA SER A 122 -6.45 11.62 24.39
C SER A 122 -5.95 12.44 23.20
N ALA A 123 -6.13 11.94 21.97
CA ALA A 123 -5.70 12.59 20.74
C ALA A 123 -6.86 12.67 19.72
N PRO A 124 -7.92 13.44 20.00
CA PRO A 124 -9.15 13.45 19.21
C PRO A 124 -9.00 14.09 17.82
N ALA A 125 -7.89 14.77 17.54
CA ALA A 125 -7.55 15.30 16.22
C ALA A 125 -6.70 14.33 15.37
N SER A 126 -6.44 13.12 15.87
CA SER A 126 -5.70 12.06 15.18
C SER A 126 -6.63 11.05 14.49
N GLY A 127 -6.06 10.11 13.75
CA GLY A 127 -6.71 8.90 13.29
C GLY A 127 -6.12 7.67 13.95
N ALA A 128 -6.74 6.51 13.78
CA ALA A 128 -6.22 5.23 14.27
C ALA A 128 -6.43 4.15 13.21
N ILE A 129 -5.40 3.34 12.96
CA ILE A 129 -5.56 2.11 12.18
C ILE A 129 -5.28 0.94 13.12
N GLU A 130 -6.34 0.18 13.41
CA GLU A 130 -6.31 -0.89 14.41
C GLU A 130 -6.69 -2.22 13.78
N TYR A 131 -5.93 -3.27 14.13
CA TYR A 131 -6.26 -4.63 13.71
C TYR A 131 -7.34 -5.21 14.63
N SER A 132 -8.50 -5.50 14.08
CA SER A 132 -9.58 -6.18 14.79
C SER A 132 -9.33 -7.70 14.84
N TYR A 133 -9.34 -8.25 16.06
CA TYR A 133 -9.21 -9.70 16.25
C TYR A 133 -10.50 -10.48 15.94
N VAL A 134 -11.63 -9.79 15.78
CA VAL A 134 -12.95 -10.40 15.54
C VAL A 134 -13.09 -10.81 14.08
N ASP A 135 -12.89 -9.87 13.17
CA ASP A 135 -13.01 -10.06 11.71
C ASP A 135 -11.66 -10.14 10.98
N LYS A 136 -10.55 -10.10 11.74
CA LYS A 136 -9.17 -10.23 11.25
C LYS A 136 -8.79 -9.16 10.22
N ARG A 137 -9.38 -7.96 10.34
CA ARG A 137 -9.22 -6.84 9.40
C ARG A 137 -8.73 -5.57 10.12
N ASN A 138 -7.93 -4.77 9.43
CA ASN A 138 -7.58 -3.43 9.85
C ASN A 138 -8.77 -2.50 9.63
N HIS A 139 -9.13 -1.77 10.68
CA HIS A 139 -10.16 -0.74 10.67
C HIS A 139 -9.48 0.62 10.73
N PHE A 140 -10.02 1.60 10.02
CA PHE A 140 -9.51 2.97 10.02
C PHE A 140 -10.52 3.91 10.68
N PHE A 141 -10.09 4.62 11.72
CA PHE A 141 -10.90 5.57 12.46
C PHE A 141 -10.34 6.98 12.36
N ILE A 142 -11.22 7.98 12.30
CA ILE A 142 -10.88 9.40 12.35
C ILE A 142 -11.49 9.99 13.62
N GLY A 143 -10.66 10.67 14.43
CA GLY A 143 -11.12 11.32 15.64
C GLY A 143 -12.01 12.54 15.36
N LYS A 144 -13.00 12.76 16.22
CA LYS A 144 -14.01 13.82 16.10
C LYS A 144 -13.45 15.23 15.87
N ASP A 145 -12.28 15.56 16.41
CA ASP A 145 -11.71 16.91 16.33
C ASP A 145 -10.89 17.12 15.04
N ALA A 146 -10.68 16.06 14.25
CA ALA A 146 -10.15 16.14 12.89
C ALA A 146 -11.24 16.49 11.85
N LEU A 147 -12.52 16.41 12.24
CA LEU A 147 -13.67 16.58 11.36
C LEU A 147 -14.34 17.95 11.56
N GLN A 148 -14.95 18.45 10.49
CA GLN A 148 -15.84 19.61 10.54
C GLN A 148 -17.29 19.16 10.34
N ALA A 149 -18.26 19.94 10.83
CA ALA A 149 -19.66 19.68 10.52
C ALA A 149 -19.90 19.84 9.02
N GLY A 150 -20.66 18.92 8.42
CA GLY A 150 -20.87 18.89 6.97
C GLY A 150 -19.84 18.03 6.25
N GLU A 151 -19.53 18.38 5.01
CA GLU A 151 -18.65 17.58 4.15
C GLU A 151 -17.19 17.61 4.64
N ASN A 152 -16.58 16.42 4.65
CA ASN A 152 -15.17 16.19 4.89
C ASN A 152 -14.60 15.36 3.75
N THR A 153 -13.41 15.72 3.27
CA THR A 153 -12.68 14.96 2.25
C THR A 153 -11.45 14.32 2.87
N VAL A 154 -11.33 13.01 2.68
CA VAL A 154 -10.18 12.22 3.12
C VAL A 154 -9.34 11.86 1.91
N THR A 155 -8.03 12.02 2.03
CA THR A 155 -7.07 11.55 1.01
C THR A 155 -6.06 10.61 1.66
N ILE A 156 -5.87 9.44 1.05
CA ILE A 156 -4.95 8.39 1.49
C ILE A 156 -3.90 8.17 0.40
N SER A 157 -2.64 8.33 0.79
CA SER A 157 -1.48 8.14 -0.08
C SER A 157 -0.56 7.06 0.48
N SER A 158 0.01 6.26 -0.40
CA SER A 158 0.90 5.13 -0.09
C SER A 158 2.00 5.03 -1.16
N PRO A 159 3.22 4.55 -0.80
CA PRO A 159 4.26 4.28 -1.78
C PRO A 159 3.91 3.22 -2.82
N ASP A 160 2.95 2.33 -2.53
CA ASP A 160 2.64 1.16 -3.37
C ASP A 160 1.32 1.30 -4.15
N TYR A 161 0.44 2.23 -3.75
CA TYR A 161 -0.91 2.37 -4.28
C TYR A 161 -1.14 3.73 -4.90
N LYS A 162 -2.05 3.81 -5.88
CA LYS A 162 -2.56 5.09 -6.37
C LYS A 162 -3.20 5.85 -5.20
N GLU A 163 -3.00 7.15 -5.18
CA GLU A 163 -3.68 8.02 -4.23
C GLU A 163 -5.19 7.86 -4.37
N GLN A 164 -5.87 7.80 -3.23
CA GLN A 164 -7.32 7.70 -3.16
C GLN A 164 -7.89 8.89 -2.40
N SER A 165 -8.99 9.42 -2.88
CA SER A 165 -9.76 10.43 -2.18
C SER A 165 -11.25 10.10 -2.19
N PHE A 166 -11.93 10.39 -1.09
CA PHE A 166 -13.37 10.22 -0.93
C PHE A 166 -13.89 11.25 0.08
N SER A 167 -15.20 11.54 0.00
CA SER A 167 -15.85 12.51 0.86
C SER A 167 -17.05 11.90 1.58
N PHE A 168 -17.32 12.36 2.80
CA PHE A 168 -18.49 11.98 3.58
C PHE A 168 -19.00 13.18 4.39
N THR A 169 -20.26 13.12 4.82
CA THR A 169 -20.87 14.14 5.68
C THR A 169 -20.76 13.71 7.14
N TYR A 170 -20.31 14.62 8.00
CA TYR A 170 -20.23 14.42 9.44
C TYR A 170 -21.30 15.25 10.16
N GLU A 171 -22.10 14.58 10.99
CA GLU A 171 -23.16 15.20 11.79
C GLU A 171 -22.61 15.50 13.20
N LYS A 172 -22.64 16.76 13.61
CA LYS A 172 -22.03 17.21 14.86
C LYS A 172 -23.02 17.27 16.02
#